data_AF-A0A522T7C5-F1
#
_entry.id   AF-A0A522T7C5-F1
#
_cell.length_a   1.000
_cell.length_b   1.000
_cell.length_c   1.000
_cell.angle_alpha   90.00
_cell.angle_beta   90.00
_cell.angle_gamma   90.00
#
_symmetry.space_group_name_H-M   'P 1'
#
loop_
_entity.id
_entity.type
_entity.pdbx_description
1 polymer ?
#
loop_
_entity_poly.entity_id
_entity_poly.type
_entity_poly.pdbx_seq_one_letter_code
_entity_poly.pdbx_strand_id
1 'polypeptide(L)'
;MCCKCNRWLLLALIAMFGVALFAHAQQAMGMQKMDMNDMPYAKIKAMLSNPAMKMNAMKMAKMNHVLLMAGMPVQGEKVSWTGELTGANCYLSQGLHGHNHAMCAKACVAAGSPVVFIHGNHVYTVLTATDGMPLPEAAYDDLGVPGVTVQGTIVHRHGSDALAVMSVAR
;
A
#
# COMPACT_ATOMS: atom_id res chain seq x y z
N MET A 1 4.83 -78.16 7.22
CA MET A 1 4.41 -76.90 7.88
C MET A 1 5.47 -75.84 7.59
N CYS A 2 5.17 -74.75 6.87
CA CYS A 2 5.58 -73.37 7.22
C CYS A 2 5.15 -72.36 6.12
N CYS A 3 3.84 -72.19 5.90
CA CYS A 3 3.30 -71.23 4.91
C CYS A 3 2.99 -69.84 5.51
N LYS A 4 3.40 -69.57 6.77
CA LYS A 4 3.01 -68.35 7.51
C LYS A 4 4.07 -67.23 7.52
N CYS A 5 5.30 -67.48 7.04
CA CYS A 5 6.40 -66.52 7.18
C CYS A 5 6.38 -65.40 6.10
N ASN A 6 5.74 -65.61 4.94
CA ASN A 6 5.83 -64.68 3.80
C ASN A 6 4.80 -63.52 3.84
N ARG A 7 3.72 -63.66 4.62
CA ARG A 7 2.63 -62.66 4.65
C ARG A 7 2.97 -61.43 5.49
N TRP A 8 3.80 -61.60 6.52
CA TRP A 8 4.24 -60.51 7.41
C TRP A 8 5.31 -59.64 6.76
N LEU A 9 6.22 -60.22 5.97
CA LEU A 9 7.20 -59.48 5.18
C LEU A 9 6.55 -58.61 4.09
N LEU A 10 5.53 -59.14 3.41
CA LEU A 10 4.79 -58.38 2.39
C LEU A 10 4.00 -57.22 3.00
N LEU A 11 3.36 -57.43 4.16
CA LEU A 11 2.63 -56.39 4.89
C LEU A 11 3.57 -55.31 5.44
N ALA A 12 4.75 -55.69 5.94
CA ALA A 12 5.76 -54.74 6.40
C ALA A 12 6.32 -53.88 5.25
N LEU A 13 6.56 -54.47 4.08
CA LEU A 13 7.01 -53.75 2.88
C LEU A 13 5.95 -52.76 2.36
N ILE A 14 4.67 -53.14 2.35
CA ILE A 14 3.57 -52.26 1.94
C ILE A 14 3.39 -51.11 2.93
N ALA A 15 3.50 -51.38 4.25
CA ALA A 15 3.43 -50.34 5.27
C ALA A 15 4.59 -49.34 5.17
N MET A 16 5.82 -49.80 4.92
CA MET A 16 6.97 -48.91 4.75
C MET A 16 6.91 -48.08 3.45
N PHE A 17 6.43 -48.65 2.35
CA PHE A 17 6.19 -47.89 1.12
C PHE A 17 5.07 -46.85 1.27
N GLY A 18 4.01 -47.19 2.01
CA GLY A 18 2.92 -46.26 2.33
C GLY A 18 3.41 -45.05 3.12
N VAL A 19 4.20 -45.27 4.18
CA VAL A 19 4.74 -44.16 5.01
C VAL A 19 5.71 -43.29 4.22
N ALA A 20 6.55 -43.88 3.36
CA ALA A 20 7.48 -43.12 2.52
C ALA A 20 6.75 -42.26 1.46
N LEU A 21 5.67 -42.77 0.86
CA LEU A 21 4.83 -42.02 -0.08
C LEU A 21 4.03 -40.92 0.61
N PHE A 22 3.53 -41.14 1.83
CA PHE A 22 2.89 -40.09 2.63
C PHE A 22 3.88 -38.99 3.04
N ALA A 23 5.10 -39.35 3.43
CA ALA A 23 6.14 -38.37 3.76
C ALA A 23 6.60 -37.55 2.54
N HIS A 24 6.74 -38.17 1.36
CA HIS A 24 7.05 -37.46 0.12
C HIS A 24 5.88 -36.60 -0.39
N ALA A 25 4.63 -37.05 -0.21
CA ALA A 25 3.46 -36.23 -0.52
C ALA A 25 3.35 -35.00 0.40
N GLN A 26 3.74 -35.12 1.67
CA GLN A 26 3.81 -33.99 2.59
C GLN A 26 4.95 -33.02 2.25
N GLN A 27 6.10 -33.50 1.74
CA GLN A 27 7.19 -32.63 1.28
C GLN A 27 6.91 -31.96 -0.07
N ALA A 28 6.19 -32.61 -0.99
CA ALA A 28 5.76 -32.02 -2.26
C ALA A 28 4.62 -30.99 -2.08
N MET A 29 3.83 -31.13 -1.00
CA MET A 29 2.91 -30.09 -0.52
C MET A 29 3.57 -29.11 0.46
N GLY A 30 4.91 -29.02 0.44
CA GLY A 30 5.61 -27.89 1.00
C GLY A 30 5.15 -26.64 0.26
N MET A 31 4.08 -26.01 0.76
CA MET A 31 3.78 -24.62 0.48
C MET A 31 5.06 -23.87 0.78
N GLN A 32 5.88 -23.60 -0.24
CA GLN A 32 7.02 -22.73 -0.08
C GLN A 32 6.47 -21.49 0.61
N LYS A 33 7.03 -21.19 1.78
CA LYS A 33 6.68 -20.01 2.55
C LYS A 33 7.04 -18.82 1.67
N MET A 34 6.07 -18.38 0.87
CA MET A 34 6.25 -17.27 -0.06
C MET A 34 6.61 -16.07 0.78
N ASP A 35 7.78 -15.48 0.52
CA ASP A 35 8.08 -14.18 1.07
C ASP A 35 7.05 -13.20 0.51
N MET A 36 6.39 -12.45 1.39
CA MET A 36 5.39 -11.47 0.98
C MET A 36 6.01 -10.36 0.11
N ASN A 37 7.32 -10.15 0.20
CA ASN A 37 8.07 -9.22 -0.65
C ASN A 37 8.10 -9.63 -2.13
N ASP A 38 7.94 -10.93 -2.43
CA ASP A 38 7.94 -11.44 -3.81
C ASP A 38 6.57 -11.29 -4.49
N MET A 39 5.55 -10.77 -3.79
CA MET A 39 4.21 -10.65 -4.34
C MET A 39 4.13 -9.50 -5.34
N PRO A 40 3.77 -9.74 -6.63
CA PRO A 40 3.65 -8.67 -7.60
C PRO A 40 2.56 -7.66 -7.20
N TYR A 41 2.82 -6.37 -7.42
CA TYR A 41 1.86 -5.30 -7.13
C TYR A 41 0.47 -5.57 -7.73
N ALA A 42 0.39 -6.05 -8.98
CA ALA A 42 -0.88 -6.38 -9.63
C ALA A 42 -1.69 -7.44 -8.86
N LYS A 43 -1.01 -8.42 -8.26
CA LYS A 43 -1.64 -9.46 -7.42
C LYS A 43 -2.15 -8.88 -6.11
N ILE A 44 -1.35 -8.04 -5.43
CA ILE A 44 -1.78 -7.32 -4.22
C ILE A 44 -3.02 -6.47 -4.52
N LYS A 45 -2.98 -5.69 -5.61
CA LYS A 45 -4.10 -4.85 -6.06
C LYS A 45 -5.37 -5.69 -6.27
N ALA A 46 -5.28 -6.78 -7.04
CA ALA A 46 -6.41 -7.67 -7.28
C ALA A 46 -6.99 -8.26 -5.98
N MET A 47 -6.13 -8.68 -5.04
CA MET A 47 -6.56 -9.18 -3.73
C MET A 47 -7.28 -8.12 -2.89
N LEU A 48 -6.81 -6.87 -2.91
CA LEU A 48 -7.38 -5.78 -2.10
C LEU A 48 -8.65 -5.17 -2.71
N SER A 49 -8.84 -5.27 -4.03
CA SER A 49 -10.03 -4.75 -4.71
C SER A 49 -11.29 -5.59 -4.51
N ASN A 50 -11.15 -6.86 -4.10
CA ASN A 50 -12.28 -7.75 -3.81
C ASN A 50 -12.49 -7.89 -2.29
N PRO A 51 -13.68 -7.61 -1.73
CA PRO A 51 -13.91 -7.65 -0.28
C PRO A 51 -13.57 -8.99 0.40
N ALA A 52 -13.91 -10.12 -0.23
CA ALA A 52 -13.64 -11.45 0.32
C ALA A 52 -12.13 -11.76 0.30
N MET A 53 -11.45 -11.41 -0.79
CA MET A 53 -10.00 -11.58 -0.90
C MET A 53 -9.23 -10.61 0.01
N LYS A 54 -9.76 -9.40 0.23
CA LYS A 54 -9.16 -8.38 1.12
C LYS A 54 -9.02 -8.91 2.54
N MET A 55 -10.05 -9.56 3.08
CA MET A 55 -9.98 -10.15 4.43
C MET A 55 -8.92 -11.25 4.51
N ASN A 56 -8.82 -12.10 3.49
CA ASN A 56 -7.78 -13.12 3.40
C ASN A 56 -6.38 -12.51 3.28
N ALA A 57 -6.22 -11.44 2.49
CA ALA A 57 -4.98 -10.70 2.34
C ALA A 57 -4.53 -10.09 3.68
N MET A 58 -5.46 -9.49 4.43
CA MET A 58 -5.17 -8.92 5.76
C MET A 58 -4.76 -10.01 6.76
N LYS A 59 -5.45 -11.17 6.76
CA LYS A 59 -5.08 -12.31 7.60
C LYS A 59 -3.68 -12.84 7.24
N MET A 60 -3.39 -12.98 5.94
CA MET A 60 -2.10 -13.42 5.43
C MET A 60 -0.98 -12.45 5.82
N ALA A 61 -1.19 -11.14 5.66
CA ALA A 61 -0.24 -10.12 6.09
C ALA A 61 0.07 -10.22 7.59
N LYS A 62 -0.98 -10.31 8.42
CA LYS A 62 -0.82 -10.48 9.88
C LYS A 62 -0.06 -11.74 10.26
N MET A 63 -0.38 -12.87 9.63
CA MET A 63 0.30 -14.16 9.86
C MET A 63 1.78 -14.12 9.46
N ASN A 64 2.17 -13.22 8.57
CA ASN A 64 3.54 -13.01 8.13
C ASN A 64 4.17 -11.73 8.71
N HIS A 65 3.62 -11.21 9.81
CA HIS A 65 4.15 -10.03 10.52
C HIS A 65 4.25 -8.74 9.67
N VAL A 66 3.44 -8.64 8.62
CA VAL A 66 3.31 -7.42 7.81
C VAL A 66 2.21 -6.55 8.40
N LEU A 67 2.59 -5.36 8.88
CA LEU A 67 1.64 -4.36 9.38
C LEU A 67 1.05 -3.57 8.20
N LEU A 68 -0.24 -3.77 7.92
CA LEU A 68 -0.99 -2.96 6.97
C LEU A 68 -1.49 -1.70 7.66
N MET A 69 -0.96 -0.55 7.26
CA MET A 69 -1.27 0.74 7.88
C MET A 69 -2.60 1.35 7.38
N ALA A 70 -3.23 0.79 6.35
CA ALA A 70 -4.44 1.37 5.76
C ALA A 70 -5.53 1.64 6.82
N GLY A 71 -6.04 2.87 6.87
CA GLY A 71 -7.00 3.34 7.86
C GLY A 71 -6.37 3.96 9.12
N MET A 72 -5.04 3.92 9.27
CA MET A 72 -4.35 4.56 10.38
C MET A 72 -4.09 6.05 10.09
N PRO A 73 -4.29 6.94 11.07
CA PRO A 73 -4.01 8.36 10.89
C PRO A 73 -2.51 8.62 10.88
N VAL A 74 -2.07 9.50 9.96
CA VAL A 74 -0.70 10.01 9.94
C VAL A 74 -0.47 10.90 11.16
N GLN A 75 0.62 10.64 11.89
CA GLN A 75 0.95 11.35 13.14
C GLN A 75 2.00 12.44 12.90
N GLY A 76 1.90 13.54 13.64
CA GLY A 76 2.83 14.67 13.56
C GLY A 76 2.26 15.95 14.18
N GLU A 77 2.82 17.10 13.82
CA GLU A 77 2.38 18.42 14.30
C GLU A 77 1.19 18.93 13.50
N LYS A 78 0.10 19.33 14.17
CA LYS A 78 -1.08 19.89 13.51
C LYS A 78 -0.84 21.32 13.04
N VAL A 79 -1.25 21.63 11.81
CA VAL A 79 -1.13 22.96 11.23
C VAL A 79 -2.36 23.40 10.47
N SER A 80 -2.48 24.72 10.28
CA SER A 80 -3.44 25.37 9.40
C SER A 80 -2.69 26.42 8.59
N TRP A 81 -2.37 26.11 7.33
CA TRP A 81 -1.49 26.92 6.50
C TRP A 81 -2.14 27.32 5.19
N THR A 82 -1.90 28.55 4.77
CA THR A 82 -2.32 29.06 3.46
C THR A 82 -1.22 28.83 2.43
N GLY A 83 -1.58 28.35 1.25
CA GLY A 83 -0.63 28.02 0.20
C GLY A 83 -1.30 27.59 -1.10
N GLU A 84 -0.66 26.69 -1.84
CA GLU A 84 -1.19 26.14 -3.08
C GLU A 84 -0.96 24.63 -3.15
N LEU A 85 -2.01 23.86 -3.44
CA LEU A 85 -1.90 22.46 -3.84
C LEU A 85 -1.71 22.39 -5.36
N THR A 86 -0.71 21.66 -5.86
CA THR A 86 -0.49 21.54 -7.31
C THR A 86 0.13 20.20 -7.72
N GLY A 87 0.18 19.92 -9.02
CA GLY A 87 0.77 18.71 -9.57
C GLY A 87 2.29 18.70 -9.42
N ALA A 88 2.83 17.67 -8.76
CA ALA A 88 4.25 17.57 -8.42
C ALA A 88 5.16 17.58 -9.66
N ASN A 89 4.79 16.80 -10.69
CA ASN A 89 5.65 16.63 -11.87
C ASN A 89 5.91 17.96 -12.59
N CYS A 90 4.87 18.76 -12.84
CA CYS A 90 4.99 20.02 -13.57
C CYS A 90 5.69 21.09 -12.73
N TYR A 91 5.33 21.18 -11.44
CA TYR A 91 5.92 22.17 -10.55
C TYR A 91 7.41 21.88 -10.29
N LEU A 92 7.77 20.64 -9.95
CA LEU A 92 9.16 20.29 -9.63
C LEU A 92 10.09 20.29 -10.85
N SER A 93 9.56 20.03 -12.06
CA SER A 93 10.38 20.02 -13.28
C SER A 93 10.50 21.39 -13.96
N GLN A 94 9.44 22.21 -13.93
CA GLN A 94 9.33 23.42 -14.73
C GLN A 94 8.83 24.65 -13.95
N GLY A 95 8.51 24.50 -12.66
CA GLY A 95 7.94 25.58 -11.86
C GLY A 95 6.53 25.98 -12.30
N LEU A 96 5.79 25.11 -13.02
CA LEU A 96 4.45 25.43 -13.47
C LEU A 96 3.43 25.24 -12.35
N HIS A 97 2.76 26.33 -11.96
CA HIS A 97 1.71 26.33 -10.94
C HIS A 97 0.81 27.57 -11.08
N GLY A 98 -0.18 27.71 -10.20
CA GLY A 98 -1.14 28.80 -10.17
C GLY A 98 -2.26 28.67 -11.18
N HIS A 99 -3.07 29.74 -11.28
CA HIS A 99 -4.37 29.72 -11.97
C HIS A 99 -4.30 29.20 -13.42
N ASN A 100 -3.27 29.60 -14.16
CA ASN A 100 -3.07 29.18 -15.56
C ASN A 100 -2.69 27.70 -15.71
N HIS A 101 -2.35 27.03 -14.60
CA HIS A 101 -1.95 25.63 -14.57
C HIS A 101 -2.94 24.72 -13.82
N ALA A 102 -4.04 25.26 -13.27
CA ALA A 102 -4.99 24.51 -12.48
C ALA A 102 -5.62 23.31 -13.22
N MET A 103 -6.09 23.52 -14.46
CA MET A 103 -6.67 22.43 -15.26
C MET A 103 -5.63 21.34 -15.56
N CYS A 104 -4.40 21.74 -15.91
CA CYS A 104 -3.32 20.81 -16.18
C CYS A 104 -2.95 19.99 -14.92
N ALA A 105 -2.83 20.65 -13.77
CA ALA A 105 -2.59 19.99 -12.49
C ALA A 105 -3.66 18.93 -12.18
N LYS A 106 -4.94 19.28 -12.34
CA LYS A 106 -6.07 18.34 -12.17
C LYS A 106 -5.96 17.14 -13.11
N ALA A 107 -5.71 17.38 -14.39
CA ALA A 107 -5.57 16.30 -15.38
C ALA A 107 -4.41 15.35 -15.05
N CYS A 108 -3.24 15.89 -14.68
CA CYS A 108 -2.08 15.10 -14.30
C CYS A 108 -2.32 14.27 -13.04
N VAL A 109 -2.94 14.85 -12.01
CA VAL A 109 -3.24 14.16 -10.75
C VAL A 109 -4.31 13.08 -10.95
N ALA A 110 -5.33 13.34 -11.77
CA ALA A 110 -6.32 12.33 -12.15
C ALA A 110 -5.68 11.12 -12.87
N ALA A 111 -4.59 11.35 -13.62
CA ALA A 111 -3.79 10.31 -14.25
C ALA A 111 -2.79 9.61 -13.30
N GLY A 112 -2.77 9.98 -12.01
CA GLY A 112 -1.92 9.38 -10.99
C GLY A 112 -0.62 10.13 -10.68
N SER A 113 -0.46 11.37 -11.16
CA SER A 113 0.69 12.20 -10.76
C SER A 113 0.59 12.58 -9.27
N PRO A 114 1.72 12.67 -8.55
CA PRO A 114 1.71 13.11 -7.16
C PRO A 114 1.28 14.57 -7.01
N VAL A 115 0.88 14.94 -5.79
CA VAL A 115 0.53 16.31 -5.40
C VAL A 115 1.62 16.86 -4.46
N VAL A 116 1.90 18.15 -4.58
CA VAL A 116 2.71 18.91 -3.62
C VAL A 116 1.92 20.09 -3.07
N PHE A 117 2.33 20.57 -1.90
CA PHE A 117 1.82 21.80 -1.30
C PHE A 117 2.94 22.83 -1.22
N ILE A 118 2.69 24.02 -1.74
CA ILE A 118 3.63 25.14 -1.74
C ILE A 118 3.20 26.10 -0.63
N HIS A 119 4.10 26.38 0.31
CA HIS A 119 3.89 27.35 1.37
C HIS A 119 5.13 28.25 1.50
N GLY A 120 4.99 29.51 1.08
CA GLY A 120 6.13 30.41 0.93
C GLY A 120 7.15 29.84 -0.07
N ASN A 121 8.40 29.69 0.37
CA ASN A 121 9.48 29.13 -0.44
C ASN A 121 9.69 27.63 -0.21
N HIS A 122 8.81 26.97 0.55
CA HIS A 122 8.93 25.57 0.91
C HIS A 122 7.89 24.72 0.18
N VAL A 123 8.29 23.49 -0.16
CA VAL A 123 7.48 22.54 -0.92
C VAL A 123 7.35 21.27 -0.10
N TYR A 124 6.12 20.86 0.15
CA TYR A 124 5.80 19.68 0.94
C TYR A 124 5.23 18.60 0.04
N THR A 125 5.69 17.36 0.22
CA THR A 125 4.99 16.22 -0.38
C THR A 125 3.62 16.08 0.28
N VAL A 126 2.56 15.91 -0.51
CA VAL A 126 1.22 15.73 0.05
C VAL A 126 0.98 14.26 0.37
N LEU A 127 0.60 14.01 1.62
CA LEU A 127 0.12 12.72 2.11
C LEU A 127 -1.38 12.81 2.36
N THR A 128 -2.01 11.66 2.44
CA THR A 128 -3.39 11.53 2.90
C THR A 128 -3.40 11.58 4.42
N ALA A 129 -4.39 12.22 5.05
CA ALA A 129 -4.48 12.25 6.53
C ALA A 129 -4.59 10.85 7.15
N THR A 130 -5.15 9.91 6.39
CA THR A 130 -5.31 8.51 6.76
C THR A 130 -4.66 7.64 5.70
N ASP A 131 -3.81 6.70 6.13
CA ASP A 131 -3.07 5.80 5.24
C ASP A 131 -4.02 5.01 4.34
N GLY A 132 -3.72 4.94 3.05
CA GLY A 132 -4.50 4.17 2.07
C GLY A 132 -5.91 4.72 1.77
N MET A 133 -6.23 5.93 2.25
CA MET A 133 -7.46 6.65 1.93
C MET A 133 -7.18 7.79 0.94
N PRO A 134 -8.14 8.21 0.08
CA PRO A 134 -7.92 9.32 -0.83
C PRO A 134 -7.80 10.66 -0.08
N LEU A 135 -7.33 11.70 -0.80
CA LEU A 135 -7.45 13.07 -0.32
C LEU A 135 -8.92 13.51 -0.29
N PRO A 136 -9.29 14.52 0.52
CA PRO A 136 -10.61 15.12 0.43
C PRO A 136 -10.86 15.69 -0.98
N GLU A 137 -12.09 15.60 -1.47
CA GLU A 137 -12.48 16.05 -2.82
C GLU A 137 -12.09 17.51 -3.08
N ALA A 138 -12.30 18.38 -2.08
CA ALA A 138 -11.89 19.79 -2.13
C ALA A 138 -10.40 19.98 -2.45
N ALA A 139 -9.51 19.07 -2.03
CA ALA A 139 -8.09 19.15 -2.37
C ALA A 139 -7.83 18.94 -3.86
N TYR A 140 -8.62 18.11 -4.53
CA TYR A 140 -8.55 17.90 -5.98
C TYR A 140 -9.19 19.08 -6.74
N ASP A 141 -10.31 19.61 -6.25
CA ASP A 141 -10.98 20.76 -6.84
C ASP A 141 -10.16 22.05 -6.77
N ASP A 142 -9.26 22.13 -5.80
CA ASP A 142 -8.43 23.29 -5.50
C ASP A 142 -7.00 23.19 -6.08
N LEU A 143 -6.71 22.16 -6.85
CA LEU A 143 -5.41 22.03 -7.53
C LEU A 143 -5.13 23.22 -8.45
N GLY A 144 -3.95 23.81 -8.29
CA GLY A 144 -3.46 25.00 -8.98
C GLY A 144 -4.16 26.30 -8.58
N VAL A 145 -4.88 26.32 -7.46
CA VAL A 145 -5.52 27.53 -6.91
C VAL A 145 -4.64 28.09 -5.79
N PRO A 146 -4.01 29.27 -5.97
CA PRO A 146 -3.24 29.89 -4.90
C PRO A 146 -4.12 30.43 -3.77
N GLY A 147 -3.59 30.44 -2.56
CA GLY A 147 -4.23 31.07 -1.40
C GLY A 147 -5.22 30.17 -0.66
N VAL A 148 -5.22 28.86 -0.92
CA VAL A 148 -6.08 27.91 -0.21
C VAL A 148 -5.54 27.62 1.18
N THR A 149 -6.42 27.51 2.17
CA THR A 149 -6.07 27.16 3.53
C THR A 149 -6.22 25.66 3.73
N VAL A 150 -5.12 25.01 4.09
CA VAL A 150 -5.03 23.57 4.32
C VAL A 150 -4.88 23.32 5.81
N GLN A 151 -5.74 22.45 6.36
CA GLN A 151 -5.55 21.89 7.68
C GLN A 151 -4.97 20.48 7.55
N GLY A 152 -3.96 20.19 8.35
CA GLY A 152 -3.24 18.94 8.21
C GLY A 152 -2.25 18.69 9.33
N THR A 153 -1.37 17.73 9.07
CA THR A 153 -0.31 17.32 9.99
C THR A 153 1.02 17.31 9.25
N ILE A 154 2.02 18.01 9.78
CA ILE A 154 3.37 18.01 9.23
C ILE A 154 4.13 16.80 9.75
N VAL A 155 4.84 16.15 8.84
CA VAL A 155 5.74 15.05 9.12
C VAL A 155 7.11 15.40 8.59
N HIS A 156 8.11 15.35 9.47
CA HIS A 156 9.51 15.42 9.10
C HIS A 156 10.16 14.06 9.31
N ARG A 157 10.83 13.54 8.28
CA ARG A 157 11.61 12.30 8.41
C ARG A 157 12.77 12.29 7.42
N HIS A 158 13.99 12.16 7.96
CA HIS A 158 15.23 12.02 7.17
C HIS A 158 15.39 13.04 6.03
N GLY A 159 15.06 14.32 6.30
CA GLY A 159 15.16 15.40 5.31
C GLY A 159 14.00 15.48 4.32
N SER A 160 12.95 14.66 4.49
CA SER A 160 11.69 14.80 3.76
C SER A 160 10.66 15.54 4.60
N ASP A 161 10.12 16.61 4.04
CA ASP A 161 9.00 17.37 4.59
C ASP A 161 7.72 17.00 3.86
N ALA A 162 6.71 16.62 4.62
CA ALA A 162 5.42 16.21 4.10
C ALA A 162 4.27 16.83 4.90
N LEU A 163 3.15 17.06 4.21
CA LEU A 163 1.91 17.54 4.80
C LEU A 163 0.82 16.50 4.55
N ALA A 164 0.34 15.86 5.61
CA ALA A 164 -0.83 15.01 5.57
C ALA A 164 -2.10 15.88 5.61
N VAL A 165 -2.80 15.94 4.47
CA VAL A 165 -3.92 16.85 4.27
C VAL A 165 -5.22 16.26 4.81
N MET A 166 -5.85 16.97 5.74
CA MET A 166 -7.12 16.59 6.37
C MET A 166 -8.30 17.32 5.74
N SER A 167 -8.16 18.63 5.50
CA SER A 167 -9.19 19.44 4.84
C SER A 167 -8.57 20.63 4.10
N VAL A 168 -9.33 21.17 3.16
CA VAL A 168 -8.98 22.37 2.38
C VAL A 168 -10.19 23.31 2.40
N ALA A 169 -9.93 24.60 2.57
CA ALA A 169 -10.92 25.67 2.52
C ALA A 169 -10.37 26.85 1.70
N ARG A 170 -11.27 27.53 1.00
CA ARG A 170 -10.99 28.78 0.27
C ARG A 170 -11.47 29.98 1.08
#